data_AF-A0A8S3IZQ7-F1
#
_entry.id   AF-A0A8S3IZQ7-F1
#
_cell.length_a   1.000
_cell.length_b   1.000
_cell.length_c   1.000
_cell.angle_alpha   90.00
_cell.angle_beta   90.00
_cell.angle_gamma   90.00
#
_symmetry.space_group_name_H-M   'P 1'
#
loop_
_entity.id
_entity.type
_entity.pdbx_description
1 polymer ?
#
loop_
_entity_poly.entity_id
_entity_poly.type
_entity_poly.pdbx_seq_one_letter_code
_entity_poly.pdbx_strand_id
1 'polypeptide(L)'
;DDGNNEKLALRYDLTVPFARYISQNKISAMKRYQIGKVYRRDNPKMTRGRYREFYQCDFDIAGCYDPMIPDAECIKIIVEILDKLALGQYKIYINHRKLLDAMFTVCGVPDKLFRSLSSTVDKLDKLPWDVVRNEMINEKGLSPEVVDRISRYVHMHGISIFIIIHY
;
A
#
# COMPACT_ATOMS: atom_id res chain seq x y z
N ASP A 1 -11.51 -15.84 -29.71
CA ASP A 1 -11.92 -17.13 -30.29
C ASP A 1 -10.73 -18.03 -30.07
N ASP A 2 -10.69 -18.66 -28.89
CA ASP A 2 -9.43 -19.04 -28.25
C ASP A 2 -9.23 -20.56 -28.36
N GLY A 3 -9.05 -21.02 -29.59
CA GLY A 3 -8.54 -22.37 -29.83
C GLY A 3 -7.09 -22.49 -29.37
N ASN A 4 -6.84 -23.34 -28.37
CA ASN A 4 -5.53 -23.84 -27.90
C ASN A 4 -4.38 -22.85 -27.60
N ASN A 5 -4.58 -21.53 -27.69
CA ASN A 5 -3.55 -20.53 -27.40
C ASN A 5 -3.43 -20.21 -25.90
N GLU A 6 -2.25 -19.72 -25.50
CA GLU A 6 -1.97 -19.34 -24.12
C GLU A 6 -2.87 -18.17 -23.65
N LYS A 7 -3.37 -18.27 -22.41
CA LYS A 7 -4.18 -17.21 -21.78
C LYS A 7 -3.28 -16.11 -21.25
N LEU A 8 -3.19 -15.01 -21.99
CA LEU A 8 -2.39 -13.84 -21.64
C LEU A 8 -3.22 -12.72 -20.99
N ALA A 9 -2.56 -11.90 -20.16
CA ALA A 9 -3.14 -10.72 -19.55
C ALA A 9 -2.15 -9.54 -19.60
N LEU A 10 -2.68 -8.32 -19.72
CA LEU A 10 -1.89 -7.11 -19.55
C LEU A 10 -1.56 -6.90 -18.06
N ARG A 11 -0.35 -6.42 -17.78
CA ARG A 11 0.15 -6.20 -16.41
C ARG A 11 -0.64 -5.11 -15.67
N TYR A 12 -1.05 -5.39 -14.43
CA TYR A 12 -1.77 -4.48 -13.54
C TYR A 12 -0.84 -3.52 -12.76
N ASP A 13 0.41 -3.96 -12.57
CA ASP A 13 1.51 -3.24 -11.93
C ASP A 13 2.87 -3.62 -12.58
N LEU A 14 3.98 -3.09 -12.05
CA LEU A 14 5.35 -3.48 -12.43
C LEU A 14 6.00 -4.44 -11.41
N THR A 15 5.50 -4.50 -10.17
CA THR A 15 6.02 -5.34 -9.07
C THR A 15 5.87 -6.84 -9.34
N VAL A 16 4.71 -7.32 -9.79
CA VAL A 16 4.49 -8.75 -10.10
C VAL A 16 5.34 -9.22 -11.30
N PRO A 17 5.44 -8.46 -12.41
CA PRO A 17 6.42 -8.74 -13.46
C PRO A 17 7.86 -8.83 -12.96
N PHE A 18 8.25 -8.00 -11.98
CA PHE A 18 9.58 -8.01 -11.39
C PHE A 18 9.83 -9.24 -10.50
N ALA A 19 8.89 -9.60 -9.63
CA ALA A 19 8.98 -10.83 -8.82
C ALA A 19 9.13 -12.08 -9.72
N ARG A 20 8.38 -12.14 -10.83
CA ARG A 20 8.55 -13.18 -11.86
C ARG A 20 9.95 -13.14 -12.48
N TYR A 21 10.46 -11.97 -12.85
CA TYR A 21 11.80 -11.82 -13.45
C TYR A 21 12.91 -12.30 -12.51
N ILE A 22 12.87 -11.90 -11.23
CA ILE A 22 13.82 -12.33 -10.19
C ILE A 22 13.79 -13.86 -10.05
N SER A 23 12.59 -14.44 -9.91
CA SER A 23 12.40 -15.88 -9.74
C SER A 23 12.88 -16.69 -10.96
N GLN A 24 12.48 -16.30 -12.18
CA GLN A 24 12.86 -17.01 -13.41
C GLN A 24 14.37 -16.98 -13.68
N ASN A 25 15.05 -15.89 -13.34
CA ASN A 25 16.49 -15.73 -13.53
C ASN A 25 17.33 -16.15 -12.30
N LYS A 26 16.69 -16.64 -11.22
CA LYS A 26 17.35 -17.05 -9.96
C LYS A 26 18.24 -15.95 -9.35
N ILE A 27 17.81 -14.69 -9.46
CA ILE A 27 18.56 -13.54 -8.96
C ILE A 27 18.42 -13.45 -7.45
N SER A 28 19.53 -13.43 -6.72
CA SER A 28 19.54 -13.37 -5.24
C SER A 28 19.44 -11.94 -4.69
N ALA A 29 19.95 -10.95 -5.42
CA ALA A 29 19.84 -9.54 -5.09
C ALA A 29 19.82 -8.66 -6.35
N MET A 30 18.99 -7.62 -6.36
CA MET A 30 18.91 -6.62 -7.44
C MET A 30 18.28 -5.34 -6.93
N LYS A 31 18.88 -4.21 -7.29
CA LYS A 31 18.30 -2.87 -7.20
C LYS A 31 17.95 -2.40 -8.60
N ARG A 32 16.70 -2.02 -8.86
CA ARG A 32 16.25 -1.59 -10.20
C ARG A 32 15.18 -0.51 -10.14
N TYR A 33 15.12 0.30 -11.18
CA TYR A 33 13.97 1.15 -11.48
C TYR A 33 13.27 0.64 -12.74
N GLN A 34 11.97 0.90 -12.88
CA GLN A 34 11.21 0.60 -14.08
C GLN A 34 10.14 1.66 -14.30
N ILE A 35 10.17 2.30 -15.47
CA ILE A 35 9.12 3.23 -15.92
C ILE A 35 8.33 2.53 -17.02
N GLY A 36 7.01 2.44 -16.88
CA GLY A 36 6.20 1.73 -17.87
C GLY A 36 4.70 1.91 -17.68
N LYS A 37 3.96 1.70 -18.77
CA LYS A 37 2.50 1.68 -18.78
C LYS A 37 1.97 0.41 -18.09
N VAL A 38 0.90 0.56 -17.32
CA VAL A 38 0.14 -0.52 -16.68
C VAL A 38 -1.35 -0.38 -16.96
N TYR A 39 -2.09 -1.49 -16.82
CA TYR A 39 -3.43 -1.64 -17.34
C TYR A 39 -4.40 -2.08 -16.26
N ARG A 40 -5.40 -1.24 -15.95
CA ARG A 40 -6.39 -1.51 -14.90
C ARG A 40 -7.80 -1.35 -15.45
N ARG A 41 -8.63 -2.40 -15.35
CA ARG A 41 -10.04 -2.37 -15.78
C ARG A 41 -10.95 -1.72 -14.73
N ASP A 42 -10.46 -0.67 -14.07
CA ASP A 42 -11.24 0.10 -13.12
C ASP A 42 -12.34 0.90 -13.84
N ASN A 43 -13.38 1.30 -13.09
CA ASN A 43 -14.41 2.20 -13.59
C ASN A 43 -13.81 3.62 -13.71
N PRO A 44 -13.62 4.16 -14.94
CA PRO A 44 -12.85 5.37 -15.14
C PRO A 44 -13.62 6.58 -14.62
N LYS A 45 -13.14 7.16 -13.51
CA LYS A 45 -13.55 8.49 -13.05
C LYS A 45 -12.61 9.51 -13.70
N MET A 46 -12.95 9.92 -14.93
CA MET A 46 -12.14 10.86 -15.73
C MET A 46 -11.86 12.18 -14.99
N THR A 47 -12.84 12.67 -14.21
CA THR A 47 -12.72 13.83 -13.32
C THR A 47 -11.77 13.64 -12.11
N ARG A 48 -11.21 12.43 -11.93
CA ARG A 48 -10.26 12.09 -10.86
C ARG A 48 -8.99 11.39 -11.39
N GLY A 49 -8.66 11.56 -12.68
CA GLY A 49 -7.44 11.01 -13.29
C GLY A 49 -7.34 9.48 -13.31
N ARG A 50 -8.46 8.76 -13.14
CA ARG A 50 -8.48 7.29 -13.15
C ARG A 50 -8.63 6.76 -14.57
N TYR A 51 -7.51 6.64 -15.26
CA TYR A 51 -7.42 6.05 -16.59
C TYR A 51 -7.27 4.52 -16.53
N ARG A 52 -7.61 3.83 -17.62
CA ARG A 52 -7.38 2.38 -17.76
C ARG A 52 -5.96 2.02 -18.17
N GLU A 53 -5.23 2.97 -18.74
CA GLU A 53 -3.79 2.91 -19.05
C GLU A 53 -3.14 4.15 -18.43
N PHE A 54 -2.07 3.98 -17.67
CA PHE A 54 -1.27 5.06 -17.10
C PHE A 54 0.16 4.58 -16.81
N TYR A 55 1.09 5.51 -16.58
CA TYR A 55 2.48 5.19 -16.23
C TYR A 55 2.62 4.92 -14.73
N GLN A 56 3.44 3.92 -14.41
CA GLN A 56 4.10 3.76 -13.13
C GLN A 56 5.61 4.00 -13.27
N CYS A 57 6.24 4.37 -12.15
CA CYS A 57 7.66 4.62 -11.99
C CYS A 57 8.08 3.93 -10.69
N ASP A 58 8.41 2.65 -10.78
CA ASP A 58 8.70 1.80 -9.64
C ASP A 58 10.21 1.75 -9.41
N PHE A 59 10.64 1.79 -8.14
CA PHE A 59 12.01 1.52 -7.71
C PHE A 59 11.96 0.44 -6.62
N ASP A 60 12.77 -0.61 -6.79
CA ASP A 60 12.71 -1.80 -5.98
C ASP A 60 14.13 -2.24 -5.59
N ILE A 61 14.27 -2.67 -4.33
CA ILE A 61 15.47 -3.34 -3.80
C ILE A 61 15.06 -4.73 -3.36
N ALA A 62 15.53 -5.76 -4.06
CA ALA A 62 15.36 -7.16 -3.71
C ALA A 62 16.69 -7.74 -3.21
N GLY A 63 16.65 -8.54 -2.15
CA GLY A 63 17.81 -9.21 -1.57
C GLY A 63 17.78 -9.21 -0.04
N CYS A 64 18.75 -9.89 0.57
CA CYS A 64 18.97 -9.85 2.02
C CYS A 64 19.99 -8.75 2.36
N TYR A 65 19.61 -7.85 3.25
CA TYR A 65 20.42 -6.72 3.72
C TYR A 65 20.22 -6.55 5.23
N ASP A 66 21.05 -5.74 5.88
CA ASP A 66 20.83 -5.35 7.26
C ASP A 66 19.49 -4.60 7.41
N PRO A 67 18.75 -4.80 8.53
CA PRO A 67 17.41 -4.26 8.70
C PRO A 67 17.32 -2.75 8.48
N MET A 68 16.24 -2.31 7.82
CA MET A 68 15.89 -0.92 7.56
C MET A 68 16.82 -0.13 6.62
N ILE A 69 17.97 -0.65 6.19
CA ILE A 69 18.87 0.07 5.26
C ILE A 69 18.21 0.27 3.88
N PRO A 70 17.65 -0.76 3.21
CA PRO A 70 16.97 -0.58 1.93
C PRO A 70 15.71 0.28 2.06
N ASP A 71 14.97 0.08 3.16
CA ASP A 71 13.74 0.80 3.46
C ASP A 71 14.00 2.31 3.59
N ALA A 72 15.05 2.70 4.31
CA ALA A 72 15.49 4.09 4.44
C ALA A 72 15.98 4.70 3.12
N GLU A 73 16.68 3.91 2.29
CA GLU A 73 17.10 4.34 0.95
C GLU A 73 15.89 4.66 0.05
N CYS A 74 14.85 3.83 0.09
CA CYS A 74 13.60 4.10 -0.63
C CYS A 74 12.95 5.43 -0.22
N ILE A 75 12.95 5.79 1.09
CA ILE A 75 12.50 7.12 1.54
C ILE A 75 13.36 8.21 0.90
N LYS A 76 14.69 8.07 0.97
CA LYS A 76 15.63 9.10 0.52
C LYS A 76 15.46 9.39 -0.98
N ILE A 77 15.23 8.35 -1.77
CA ILE A 77 14.95 8.47 -3.21
C ILE A 77 13.62 9.20 -3.46
N ILE A 78 12.56 8.87 -2.71
CA ILE A 78 11.26 9.58 -2.81
C ILE A 78 11.42 11.07 -2.46
N VAL A 79 12.09 11.38 -1.34
CA VAL A 79 12.41 12.76 -0.91
C VAL A 79 13.14 13.52 -2.01
N GLU A 80 14.24 12.95 -2.54
CA GLU A 80 15.02 13.61 -3.59
C GLU A 80 14.26 13.83 -4.90
N ILE A 81 13.36 12.91 -5.26
CA ILE A 81 12.51 13.07 -6.45
C ILE A 81 11.51 14.20 -6.23
N LEU A 82 10.82 14.24 -5.08
CA LEU A 82 9.82 15.26 -4.78
C LEU A 82 10.45 16.66 -4.64
N ASP A 83 11.62 16.76 -4.01
CA ASP A 83 12.41 17.99 -3.92
C ASP A 83 12.81 18.51 -5.31
N LYS A 84 13.34 17.64 -6.17
CA LYS A 84 13.77 18.00 -7.55
C LYS A 84 12.60 18.36 -8.47
N LEU A 85 11.41 17.80 -8.24
CA LEU A 85 10.19 18.14 -9.00
C LEU A 85 9.56 19.48 -8.56
N ALA A 86 10.02 20.08 -7.47
CA ALA A 86 9.58 21.39 -6.98
C ALA A 86 8.05 21.54 -6.81
N LEU A 87 7.36 20.47 -6.40
CA LEU A 87 5.89 20.39 -6.31
C LEU A 87 5.29 21.15 -5.10
N GLY A 88 6.10 21.93 -4.37
CA GLY A 88 5.73 22.57 -3.11
C GLY A 88 5.96 21.68 -1.89
N GLN A 89 5.31 22.01 -0.77
CA GLN A 89 5.43 21.25 0.47
C GLN A 89 4.69 19.91 0.38
N TYR A 90 5.33 18.84 0.83
CA TYR A 90 4.76 17.50 0.88
C TYR A 90 4.93 16.85 2.27
N LYS A 91 4.20 15.76 2.49
CA LYS A 91 4.33 14.84 3.64
C LYS A 91 4.23 13.42 3.10
N ILE A 92 5.05 12.51 3.61
CA ILE A 92 5.02 11.07 3.23
C ILE A 92 4.10 10.33 4.25
N TYR A 93 3.55 9.13 3.97
CA TYR A 93 2.48 8.46 4.79
C TYR A 93 2.68 6.93 5.07
N ILE A 94 2.27 6.43 6.27
CA ILE A 94 2.86 5.24 6.96
C ILE A 94 1.96 4.02 7.11
N ASN A 95 2.63 2.88 7.29
CA ASN A 95 2.57 2.12 8.53
C ASN A 95 3.76 1.12 8.59
N HIS A 96 3.93 0.42 9.71
CA HIS A 96 4.59 -0.89 9.66
C HIS A 96 3.52 -1.96 9.90
N ARG A 97 3.39 -2.94 8.99
CA ARG A 97 2.30 -3.95 9.03
C ARG A 97 2.14 -4.60 10.41
N LYS A 98 3.25 -5.02 11.04
CA LYS A 98 3.26 -5.62 12.40
C LYS A 98 2.75 -4.67 13.50
N LEU A 99 2.89 -3.35 13.37
CA LEU A 99 2.33 -2.39 14.34
C LEU A 99 0.81 -2.29 14.19
N LEU A 100 0.30 -2.27 12.96
CA LEU A 100 -1.14 -2.30 12.70
C LEU A 100 -1.78 -3.61 13.19
N ASP A 101 -1.13 -4.76 12.93
CA ASP A 101 -1.60 -6.06 13.41
C ASP A 101 -1.55 -6.14 14.94
N ALA A 102 -0.46 -5.70 15.58
CA ALA A 102 -0.37 -5.66 17.05
C ALA A 102 -1.41 -4.71 17.69
N MET A 103 -1.67 -3.56 17.08
CA MET A 103 -2.74 -2.64 17.49
C MET A 103 -4.11 -3.33 17.45
N PHE A 104 -4.42 -4.04 16.37
CA PHE A 104 -5.66 -4.82 16.26
C PHE A 104 -5.74 -5.92 17.33
N THR A 105 -4.65 -6.68 17.57
CA THR A 105 -4.58 -7.69 18.64
C THR A 105 -4.88 -7.07 20.02
N VAL A 106 -4.22 -5.97 20.39
CA VAL A 106 -4.41 -5.28 21.67
C VAL A 106 -5.81 -4.67 21.80
N CYS A 107 -6.42 -4.24 20.69
CA CYS A 107 -7.81 -3.79 20.66
C CYS A 107 -8.84 -4.93 20.73
N GLY A 108 -8.42 -6.20 20.74
CA GLY A 108 -9.31 -7.35 20.80
C GLY A 108 -10.04 -7.65 19.49
N VAL A 109 -9.46 -7.27 18.34
CA VAL A 109 -9.96 -7.66 17.02
C VAL A 109 -9.64 -9.14 16.77
N PRO A 110 -10.57 -9.96 16.25
CA PRO A 110 -10.27 -11.31 15.79
C PRO A 110 -9.38 -11.32 14.53
N ASP A 111 -8.30 -12.11 14.53
CA ASP A 111 -7.29 -12.21 13.44
C ASP A 111 -7.90 -12.34 12.03
N LYS A 112 -8.99 -13.12 11.90
CA LYS A 112 -9.73 -13.32 10.65
C LYS A 112 -10.26 -12.02 10.01
N LEU A 113 -10.38 -10.94 10.79
CA LEU A 113 -10.83 -9.62 10.34
C LEU A 113 -9.66 -8.65 10.03
N PHE A 114 -8.40 -8.99 10.31
CA PHE A 114 -7.28 -8.04 10.19
C PHE A 114 -7.16 -7.46 8.77
N ARG A 115 -7.30 -8.29 7.73
CA ARG A 115 -7.22 -7.84 6.32
C ARG A 115 -8.39 -6.93 5.93
N SER A 116 -9.63 -7.32 6.25
CA SER A 116 -10.81 -6.51 5.91
C SER A 116 -10.86 -5.21 6.71
N LEU A 117 -10.47 -5.24 7.98
CA LEU A 117 -10.37 -4.07 8.85
C LEU A 117 -9.25 -3.11 8.41
N SER A 118 -8.12 -3.62 7.90
CA SER A 118 -7.06 -2.79 7.31
C SER A 118 -7.62 -1.93 6.16
N SER A 119 -8.46 -2.54 5.30
CA SER A 119 -9.12 -1.82 4.19
C SER A 119 -10.18 -0.82 4.67
N THR A 120 -10.72 -0.99 5.88
CA THR A 120 -11.63 -0.01 6.51
C THR A 120 -10.83 1.14 7.12
N VAL A 121 -9.68 0.88 7.75
CA VAL A 121 -8.77 1.91 8.29
C VAL A 121 -8.18 2.80 7.18
N ASP A 122 -7.79 2.26 6.02
CA ASP A 122 -7.31 3.03 4.84
C ASP A 122 -8.30 4.13 4.36
N LYS A 123 -9.58 3.98 4.71
CA LYS A 123 -10.61 4.96 4.34
C LYS A 123 -10.53 6.25 5.16
N LEU A 124 -9.84 6.27 6.31
CA LEU A 124 -9.71 7.46 7.16
C LEU A 124 -9.01 8.64 6.46
N ASP A 125 -8.12 8.36 5.51
CA ASP A 125 -7.50 9.38 4.64
C ASP A 125 -8.52 10.17 3.78
N LYS A 126 -9.76 9.66 3.66
CA LYS A 126 -10.74 10.06 2.63
C LYS A 126 -12.15 10.25 3.19
N LEU A 127 -12.47 9.64 4.34
CA LEU A 127 -13.81 9.60 4.96
C LEU A 127 -13.71 9.98 6.45
N PRO A 128 -14.70 10.71 7.01
CA PRO A 128 -14.77 11.00 8.44
C PRO A 128 -14.79 9.75 9.32
N TRP A 129 -14.27 9.88 10.54
CA TRP A 129 -14.24 8.81 11.55
C TRP A 129 -15.61 8.13 11.74
N ASP A 130 -16.71 8.88 11.82
CA ASP A 130 -18.04 8.32 12.06
C ASP A 130 -18.50 7.35 10.96
N VAL A 131 -18.12 7.61 9.70
CA VAL A 131 -18.43 6.72 8.57
C VAL A 131 -17.64 5.42 8.71
N VAL A 132 -16.35 5.53 9.04
CA VAL A 132 -15.45 4.38 9.23
C VAL A 132 -15.85 3.56 10.47
N ARG A 133 -16.22 4.22 11.58
CA ARG A 133 -16.74 3.60 12.81
C ARG A 133 -18.01 2.81 12.52
N ASN A 134 -18.95 3.39 11.77
CA ASN A 134 -20.18 2.72 11.38
C ASN A 134 -19.92 1.49 10.48
N GLU A 135 -18.93 1.53 9.59
CA GLU A 135 -18.50 0.36 8.82
C GLU A 135 -17.91 -0.73 9.73
N MET A 136 -17.03 -0.37 10.67
CA MET A 136 -16.42 -1.31 11.61
C MET A 136 -17.46 -2.05 12.48
N ILE A 137 -18.49 -1.34 12.93
CA ILE A 137 -19.57 -1.93 13.75
C ILE A 137 -20.53 -2.72 12.87
N ASN A 138 -21.16 -2.08 11.88
CA ASN A 138 -22.31 -2.65 11.18
C ASN A 138 -21.93 -3.64 10.07
N GLU A 139 -20.79 -3.48 9.40
CA GLU A 139 -20.34 -4.41 8.35
C GLU A 139 -19.32 -5.44 8.83
N LYS A 140 -18.41 -5.06 9.75
CA LYS A 140 -17.37 -5.98 10.25
C LYS A 140 -17.75 -6.68 11.54
N GLY A 141 -18.85 -6.28 12.19
CA GLY A 141 -19.38 -6.91 13.39
C GLY A 141 -18.52 -6.70 14.64
N LEU A 142 -17.74 -5.61 14.71
CA LEU A 142 -16.96 -5.29 15.90
C LEU A 142 -17.84 -4.60 16.96
N SER A 143 -17.58 -4.89 18.23
CA SER A 143 -18.30 -4.20 19.31
C SER A 143 -17.85 -2.73 19.41
N PRO A 144 -18.71 -1.82 19.89
CA PRO A 144 -18.34 -0.40 20.07
C PRO A 144 -17.06 -0.23 20.90
N GLU A 145 -16.85 -1.06 21.93
CA GLU A 145 -15.69 -1.01 22.83
C GLU A 145 -14.38 -1.46 22.16
N VAL A 146 -14.45 -2.34 21.15
CA VAL A 146 -13.31 -2.66 20.29
C VAL A 146 -12.99 -1.47 19.39
N VAL A 147 -14.00 -0.87 18.77
CA VAL A 147 -13.81 0.26 17.83
C VAL A 147 -13.34 1.53 18.54
N ASP A 148 -13.84 1.79 19.75
CA ASP A 148 -13.41 2.93 20.57
C ASP A 148 -12.00 2.72 21.16
N ARG A 149 -11.52 1.47 21.30
CA ARG A 149 -10.09 1.18 21.54
C ARG A 149 -9.24 1.45 20.31
N ILE A 150 -9.66 1.00 19.12
CA ILE A 150 -8.97 1.29 17.84
C ILE A 150 -8.85 2.81 17.64
N SER A 151 -9.93 3.55 17.93
CA SER A 151 -10.01 5.02 17.81
C SER A 151 -8.85 5.75 18.49
N ARG A 152 -8.43 5.26 19.67
CA ARG A 152 -7.34 5.87 20.46
C ARG A 152 -5.98 5.80 19.75
N TYR A 153 -5.76 4.79 18.90
CA TYR A 153 -4.51 4.60 18.18
C TYR A 153 -4.54 5.23 16.79
N VAL A 154 -5.64 5.12 16.05
CA VAL A 154 -5.69 5.62 14.65
C VAL A 154 -5.66 7.14 14.54
N HIS A 155 -6.00 7.87 15.62
CA HIS A 155 -5.85 9.33 15.71
C HIS A 155 -4.48 9.77 16.28
N MET A 156 -3.57 8.83 16.59
CA MET A 156 -2.20 9.18 16.99
C MET A 156 -1.33 9.37 15.75
N HIS A 157 -0.99 10.62 15.47
CA HIS A 157 -0.04 10.99 14.43
C HIS A 157 1.17 11.65 15.09
N GLY A 158 2.37 11.13 14.83
CA GLY A 158 3.63 11.73 15.28
C GLY A 158 4.08 12.87 14.37
N ILE A 159 5.33 13.32 14.57
CA ILE A 159 6.02 14.19 13.61
C ILE A 159 6.05 13.49 12.25
N SER A 160 5.63 14.19 11.20
CA SER A 160 5.22 13.59 9.92
C SER A 160 6.38 12.99 9.10
N ILE A 161 6.75 11.72 9.38
CA ILE A 161 7.54 10.87 8.47
C ILE A 161 7.00 9.47 8.53
N PHE A 162 6.84 8.86 7.37
CA PHE A 162 5.81 7.87 7.25
C PHE A 162 5.93 7.21 5.83
N ILE A 163 5.82 5.87 5.69
CA ILE A 163 5.95 5.01 4.48
C ILE A 163 4.97 3.82 4.54
N ILE A 164 4.22 3.45 3.50
CA ILE A 164 3.54 2.13 3.45
C ILE A 164 4.58 1.06 3.10
N ILE A 165 5.14 0.39 4.11
CA ILE A 165 5.98 -0.80 3.90
C ILE A 165 5.08 -2.02 3.81
N HIS A 166 4.91 -2.53 2.59
CA HIS A 166 4.34 -3.86 2.35
C HIS A 166 5.40 -4.94 2.61
N TYR A 167 5.06 -5.86 3.51
CA TYR A 167 5.48 -7.26 3.47
C TYR A 167 4.20 -8.11 3.31
#